data_AF-A0A924GK24-F1
#
_entry.id   AF-A0A924GK24-F1
#
_cell.length_a   1.000
_cell.length_b   1.000
_cell.length_c   1.000
_cell.angle_alpha   90.00
_cell.angle_beta   90.00
_cell.angle_gamma   90.00
#
_symmetry.space_group_name_H-M   'P 1'
#
loop_
_entity.id
_entity.type
_entity.pdbx_description
1 polymer ?
#
loop_
_entity_poly.entity_id
_entity_poly.type
_entity_poly.pdbx_seq_one_letter_code
_entity_poly.pdbx_strand_id
1 'polypeptide(L)' 'MTDTSLPPGAAAIIFGGAVALFAPLTGFLGGTIVGSTDRAGELDPLFLWLFVGMIVGGIGGVIAILGALRWNRANHDSH' A
#
# COMPACT_ATOMS: atom_id res chain seq x y z
N MET A 1 27.00 -15.48 14.29
CA MET A 1 25.70 -15.60 13.59
C MET A 1 24.95 -14.31 13.90
N THR A 2 25.08 -13.29 13.07
CA THR A 2 24.37 -12.02 13.25
C THR A 2 22.94 -12.24 12.80
N ASP A 3 21.98 -12.20 13.72
CA ASP A 3 20.57 -12.21 13.36
C ASP A 3 20.30 -11.00 12.46
N THR A 4 20.07 -11.23 11.18
CA THR A 4 19.58 -10.22 10.22
C THR A 4 18.08 -9.99 10.38
N SER A 5 17.55 -10.17 11.59
CA SER A 5 16.16 -9.93 11.89
C SER A 5 15.90 -8.43 11.78
N LEU A 6 15.13 -8.04 10.76
CA LEU A 6 14.67 -6.66 10.60
C LEU A 6 14.08 -6.16 11.94
N PRO A 7 14.40 -4.93 12.38
CA PRO A 7 13.85 -4.36 13.61
C PRO A 7 12.32 -4.54 13.67
N PRO A 8 11.74 -4.76 14.87
CA PRO A 8 10.30 -4.95 15.01
C PRO A 8 9.52 -3.80 14.35
N GLY A 9 8.81 -4.10 13.25
CA GLY A 9 8.04 -3.11 12.50
C GLY A 9 8.71 -2.56 11.23
N ALA A 10 10.03 -2.71 11.05
CA ALA A 10 10.74 -2.23 9.85
C ALA A 10 10.21 -2.90 8.56
N ALA A 11 9.98 -4.22 8.59
CA ALA A 11 9.36 -4.93 7.47
C ALA A 11 7.97 -4.39 7.12
N ALA A 12 7.14 -4.10 8.13
CA ALA A 12 5.79 -3.58 7.92
C ALA A 12 5.81 -2.16 7.32
N ILE A 13 6.76 -1.31 7.72
CA ILE A 13 6.95 0.02 7.11
C ILE A 13 7.34 -0.12 5.63
N ILE A 14 8.32 -0.96 5.31
CA ILE A 14 8.84 -1.10 3.95
C ILE A 14 7.76 -1.70 3.04
N PHE A 15 7.19 -2.84 3.40
CA PHE A 15 6.17 -3.50 2.58
C PHE A 15 4.87 -2.70 2.54
N GLY A 16 4.41 -2.19 3.68
CA GLY A 16 3.20 -1.36 3.73
C GLY A 16 3.36 -0.09 2.91
N GLY A 17 4.51 0.59 3.02
CA GLY A 17 4.81 1.79 2.24
C GLY A 17 4.92 1.52 0.74
N ALA A 18 5.57 0.41 0.36
CA ALA A 18 5.63 -0.01 -1.04
C ALA A 18 4.22 -0.29 -1.60
N VAL A 19 3.38 -1.03 -0.87
CA VAL A 19 1.99 -1.29 -1.28
C VAL A 19 1.18 0.01 -1.35
N ALA A 20 1.34 0.90 -0.38
CA ALA A 20 0.66 2.20 -0.35
C ALA A 20 0.96 3.06 -1.58
N LEU A 21 2.21 3.03 -2.05
CA LEU A 21 2.65 3.80 -3.20
C LEU A 21 2.31 3.11 -4.53
N PHE A 22 2.64 1.82 -4.66
CA PHE A 22 2.56 1.13 -5.94
C PHE A 22 1.16 0.62 -6.27
N ALA A 23 0.33 0.23 -5.29
CA ALA A 23 -1.00 -0.31 -5.59
C ALA A 23 -1.92 0.69 -6.32
N PRO A 24 -2.00 1.99 -5.92
CA PRO A 24 -2.79 2.97 -6.67
C PRO A 24 -2.25 3.19 -8.09
N LEU A 25 -0.92 3.22 -8.26
CA LEU A 25 -0.27 3.39 -9.57
C LEU A 25 -0.53 2.19 -10.48
N THR A 26 -0.48 0.97 -9.95
CA THR A 26 -0.82 -0.25 -10.68
C THR A 26 -2.31 -0.28 -11.04
N GLY A 27 -3.19 0.15 -10.14
CA GLY A 27 -4.61 0.33 -10.43
C GLY A 27 -4.85 1.32 -11.56
N PHE A 28 -4.25 2.51 -11.47
CA PHE A 28 -4.29 3.50 -12.53
C PHE A 28 -3.82 2.91 -13.88
N LEU A 29 -2.64 2.31 -13.90
CA LEU A 29 -2.05 1.75 -15.12
C LEU A 29 -2.92 0.63 -15.72
N GLY A 30 -3.42 -0.29 -14.87
CA GLY A 30 -4.34 -1.35 -15.30
C GLY A 30 -5.61 -0.77 -15.91
N GLY A 31 -6.20 0.25 -15.29
CA GLY A 31 -7.36 0.97 -15.82
C GLY A 31 -7.09 1.61 -17.19
N THR A 32 -5.91 2.24 -17.37
CA THR A 32 -5.53 2.81 -18.67
C THR A 32 -5.32 1.77 -19.77
N ILE A 33 -4.81 0.58 -19.41
CA ILE A 33 -4.60 -0.52 -20.37
C ILE A 33 -5.93 -1.13 -20.82
N VAL A 34 -6.89 -1.25 -19.91
CA VAL A 34 -8.24 -1.77 -20.21
C VAL A 34 -8.99 -0.82 -21.14
N GLY A 35 -8.77 0.49 -20.99
CA GLY A 35 -9.38 1.52 -21.82
C GLY A 35 -10.80 1.88 -21.38
N SER A 36 -11.27 3.06 -21.81
CA SER A 36 -12.59 3.57 -21.47
C SER A 36 -13.68 2.87 -22.28
N THR A 37 -14.84 2.67 -21.66
CA THR A 37 -16.03 2.16 -22.35
C THR A 37 -17.01 3.31 -22.56
N ASP A 38 -17.36 3.62 -23.82
CA ASP A 38 -18.30 4.71 -24.17
C ASP A 38 -19.78 4.37 -23.92
N ARG A 39 -20.07 3.37 -23.07
CA ARG A 39 -21.44 2.98 -22.74
C ARG A 39 -22.00 3.89 -21.65
N ALA A 40 -23.02 4.65 -22.01
CA ALA A 40 -23.75 5.50 -21.06
C ALA A 40 -24.30 4.65 -19.90
N GLY A 41 -23.85 4.95 -18.68
CA GLY A 41 -24.27 4.29 -17.43
C GLY A 41 -23.29 3.25 -16.88
N GLU A 42 -22.19 2.94 -17.57
CA GLU A 42 -21.15 2.05 -17.05
C GLU A 42 -20.08 2.85 -16.28
N LEU A 43 -19.59 2.29 -15.17
CA LEU A 43 -18.48 2.90 -14.43
C LEU A 43 -17.21 2.77 -15.26
N ASP A 44 -16.51 3.88 -15.47
CA ASP A 44 -15.26 3.90 -16.24
C ASP A 44 -14.26 2.89 -15.63
N PRO A 45 -13.74 1.93 -16.42
CA PRO A 45 -12.71 1.02 -15.97
C PRO A 45 -11.52 1.73 -15.32
N LEU A 46 -11.15 2.93 -15.79
CA LEU A 46 -10.08 3.71 -15.16
C LEU A 46 -10.39 4.03 -13.70
N PHE A 47 -11.61 4.49 -13.42
CA PHE A 47 -12.07 4.80 -12.07
C PHE A 47 -12.09 3.55 -11.19
N LEU A 48 -12.66 2.44 -11.69
CA LEU A 48 -12.76 1.19 -10.94
C LEU A 48 -11.40 0.64 -10.54
N TRP A 49 -10.47 0.55 -11.50
CA TRP A 49 -9.14 0.01 -11.25
C TRP A 49 -8.31 0.93 -10.33
N LEU A 50 -8.39 2.25 -10.51
CA LEU A 50 -7.77 3.21 -9.60
C LEU A 50 -8.35 3.10 -8.19
N PHE A 51 -9.68 2.99 -8.07
CA PHE A 51 -10.35 2.87 -6.78
C PHE A 51 -9.91 1.60 -6.05
N VAL A 52 -9.89 0.45 -6.73
CA VAL A 52 -9.38 -0.80 -6.14
C VAL A 52 -7.92 -0.64 -5.72
N GLY A 53 -7.07 -0.06 -6.58
CA GLY A 53 -5.67 0.23 -6.25
C GLY A 53 -5.51 1.15 -5.03
N MET A 54 -6.39 2.14 -4.88
CA MET A 54 -6.44 3.06 -3.75
C MET A 54 -6.83 2.35 -2.45
N ILE A 55 -7.82 1.46 -2.48
CA ILE A 55 -8.21 0.68 -1.30
C ILE A 55 -7.05 -0.22 -0.84
N VAL A 56 -6.41 -0.92 -1.79
CA VAL A 56 -5.23 -1.77 -1.50
C VAL A 56 -4.09 -0.92 -0.97
N GLY A 57 -3.83 0.25 -1.57
CA GLY A 57 -2.82 1.20 -1.11
C GLY A 57 -3.10 1.73 0.30
N GLY A 58 -4.36 2.04 0.61
CA GLY A 58 -4.80 2.45 1.94
C GLY A 58 -4.52 1.39 3.00
N ILE A 59 -4.79 0.11 2.70
CA ILE A 59 -4.45 -1.01 3.57
C ILE A 59 -2.94 -1.09 3.79
N GLY A 60 -2.14 -0.95 2.71
CA GLY A 60 -0.69 -0.84 2.80
C GLY A 60 -0.23 0.30 3.73
N GLY A 61 -0.87 1.47 3.61
CA GLY A 61 -0.60 2.63 4.47
C GLY A 61 -0.89 2.35 5.95
N VAL A 62 -2.00 1.70 6.26
CA VAL A 62 -2.32 1.26 7.64
C VAL A 62 -1.25 0.32 8.17
N ILE A 63 -0.82 -0.67 7.38
CA ILE A 63 0.25 -1.60 7.76
C ILE A 63 1.56 -0.85 8.02
N ALA A 64 1.91 0.13 7.18
CA ALA A 64 3.11 0.94 7.35
C ALA A 64 3.08 1.75 8.65
N ILE A 65 1.93 2.37 8.96
CA ILE A 65 1.72 3.13 10.19
C ILE A 65 1.84 2.22 11.40
N LEU A 66 1.20 1.04 11.38
CA LEU A 66 1.33 0.05 12.45
C LEU A 66 2.79 -0.41 12.62
N GLY A 67 3.52 -0.57 11.52
CA GLY A 67 4.96 -0.84 11.54
C GLY A 67 5.76 0.27 12.23
N ALA A 68 5.48 1.53 11.91
CA ALA A 68 6.13 2.69 12.51
C ALA A 68 5.84 2.80 14.01
N LEU A 69 4.58 2.55 14.42
CA LEU A 69 4.20 2.52 15.83
C LEU A 69 4.91 1.40 16.60
N ARG A 70 5.06 0.22 15.99
CA ARG A 70 5.78 -0.93 16.60
C ARG A 70 7.27 -0.64 16.74
N TRP A 71 7.89 -0.02 15.73
CA TRP A 71 9.28 0.42 15.82
C TRP A 71 9.43 1.41 16.97
N ASN A 72 8.59 2.46 17.00
CA ASN A 72 8.70 3.50 18.02
C ASN A 72 8.59 2.92 19.44
N ARG A 73 7.68 1.96 19.66
CA ARG A 73 7.55 1.27 20.95
C ARG A 73 8.79 0.46 21.31
N ALA A 74 9.31 -0.34 20.37
CA ALA A 74 10.53 -1.14 20.61
C ALA A 74 11.76 -0.27 20.96
N ASN A 75 11.85 0.93 20.39
CA ASN A 75 12.91 1.88 20.73
C ASN A 75 12.70 2.59 22.08
N HIS A 76 11.45 2.76 22.55
CA HIS A 76 11.15 3.40 23.84
C HIS A 76 11.34 2.44 25.03
N ASP A 77 11.09 1.14 24.87
CA ASP A 77 11.26 0.13 25.93
C ASP A 77 12.73 -0.19 26.26
N SER A 78 13.67 0.50 25.61
CA SER A 78 15.13 0.34 25.76
C SER A 78 15.79 1.39 26.67
N HIS A 79 15.01 2.30 27.26
CA HIS A 79 15.44 3.35 28.19
C HIS A 79 14.80 3.17 29.57
#